data_AF-A0A955RI71-F1
#
_entry.id   AF-A0A955RI71-F1
#
_cell.length_a   1.000
_cell.length_b   1.000
_cell.length_c   1.000
_cell.angle_alpha   90.00
_cell.angle_beta   90.00
_cell.angle_gamma   90.00
#
_symmetry.space_group_name_H-M   'P 1'
#
loop_
_entity.id
_entity.type
_entity.pdbx_description
1 polymer ?
#
loop_
_entity_poly.entity_id
_entity_poly.type
_entity_poly.pdbx_seq_one_letter_code
_entity_poly.pdbx_strand_id
1 'polypeptide(L)'
;MRSLYPLNQIPNFFIWWYAVKGKDLIYSAAESVAKIIGMLNIIPMMVNFHRPLFADVTISGRLFSLILRTVWIIIGVLIFFPAFAIIISVVAIWFMIPPFLLLKIFF
;
A
#
# COMPACT_ATOMS: atom_id res chain seq x y z
N MET A 1 -34.74 -1.76 -36.84
CA MET A 1 -33.45 -1.99 -36.16
C MET A 1 -33.70 -1.84 -34.66
N ARG A 2 -33.78 -2.94 -33.90
CA ARG A 2 -33.93 -2.90 -32.44
C ARG A 2 -32.60 -2.45 -31.84
N SER A 3 -32.63 -1.39 -31.04
CA SER A 3 -31.52 -1.00 -30.17
C SER A 3 -31.10 -2.23 -29.35
N LEU A 4 -29.88 -2.72 -29.58
CA LEU A 4 -29.36 -3.97 -29.00
C LEU A 4 -28.98 -3.85 -27.52
N TYR A 5 -29.17 -2.68 -26.90
CA TYR A 5 -28.86 -2.46 -25.49
C TYR A 5 -29.98 -1.64 -24.84
N PRO A 6 -30.81 -2.22 -23.95
CA PRO A 6 -31.74 -1.42 -23.17
C PRO A 6 -30.93 -0.42 -22.35
N LEU A 7 -31.32 0.86 -22.40
CA LEU A 7 -30.69 2.00 -21.70
C LEU A 7 -30.43 1.72 -20.20
N ASN A 8 -31.17 0.77 -19.61
CA ASN A 8 -30.99 0.26 -18.25
C ASN A 8 -29.65 -0.48 -18.01
N GLN A 9 -28.86 -0.80 -19.03
CA GLN A 9 -27.55 -1.46 -18.87
C GLN A 9 -26.39 -0.48 -18.62
N ILE A 10 -26.54 0.80 -18.97
CA ILE A 10 -25.48 1.80 -18.82
C ILE A 10 -25.08 1.98 -17.34
N PRO A 11 -26.02 2.14 -16.38
CA PRO A 11 -25.66 2.22 -14.96
C PRO A 11 -25.00 0.94 -14.43
N ASN A 12 -25.47 -0.23 -14.88
CA ASN A 12 -24.89 -1.52 -14.50
C ASN A 12 -23.44 -1.67 -15.01
N PHE A 13 -23.14 -1.15 -16.20
CA PHE A 13 -21.78 -1.12 -16.72
C PHE A 13 -20.86 -0.28 -15.84
N PHE A 14 -21.27 0.93 -15.43
CA PHE A 14 -20.44 1.78 -14.57
C PHE A 14 -20.21 1.17 -13.19
N ILE A 15 -21.23 0.56 -12.59
CA ILE A 15 -21.10 -0.13 -11.29
C ILE A 15 -20.12 -1.31 -11.40
N TRP A 16 -20.27 -2.14 -12.44
CA TRP A 16 -19.36 -3.26 -12.69
C TRP A 16 -17.93 -2.78 -12.95
N TRP A 17 -17.75 -1.79 -13.84
CA TRP A 17 -16.45 -1.23 -14.18
C TRP A 17 -15.75 -0.65 -12.95
N TYR A 18 -16.50 0.09 -12.13
CA TYR A 18 -16.01 0.67 -10.89
C TYR A 18 -15.57 -0.41 -9.89
N ALA A 19 -16.34 -1.50 -9.74
CA ALA A 19 -15.98 -2.61 -8.87
C ALA A 19 -14.72 -3.35 -9.36
N VAL A 20 -14.61 -3.61 -10.67
CA VAL A 20 -13.43 -4.23 -11.28
C VAL A 20 -12.20 -3.34 -11.08
N LYS A 21 -12.33 -2.03 -11.31
CA LYS A 21 -11.22 -1.09 -11.12
C LYS A 21 -10.85 -0.87 -9.66
N GLY A 22 -11.81 -0.94 -8.74
CA GLY A 22 -11.53 -0.94 -7.30
C GLY A 22 -10.69 -2.15 -6.89
N LYS A 23 -10.98 -3.32 -7.46
CA LYS A 23 -10.18 -4.53 -7.23
C LYS A 23 -8.76 -4.39 -7.80
N ASP A 24 -8.61 -3.92 -9.04
CA ASP A 24 -7.29 -3.64 -9.66
C ASP A 24 -6.48 -2.63 -8.82
N LEU A 25 -7.13 -1.58 -8.30
CA LEU A 25 -6.52 -0.57 -7.45
C LEU A 25 -6.00 -1.17 -6.15
N ILE A 26 -6.77 -2.03 -5.49
CA ILE A 26 -6.33 -2.72 -4.26
C ILE A 26 -5.09 -3.58 -4.52
N TYR A 27 -5.07 -4.36 -5.61
CA TYR A 27 -3.89 -5.16 -5.95
C TYR A 27 -2.67 -4.29 -6.24
N SER A 28 -2.86 -3.21 -7.00
CA SER A 28 -1.78 -2.27 -7.32
C SER A 28 -1.25 -1.56 -6.07
N ALA A 29 -2.13 -1.23 -5.13
CA ALA A 29 -1.77 -0.67 -3.82
C ALA A 29 -0.96 -1.69 -2.99
N ALA A 30 -1.43 -2.94 -2.91
CA ALA A 30 -0.73 -4.00 -2.19
C ALA A 30 0.66 -4.29 -2.79
N GLU A 31 0.78 -4.32 -4.12
CA GLU A 31 2.06 -4.49 -4.81
C GLU A 31 3.01 -3.32 -4.51
N SER A 32 2.49 -2.09 -4.52
CA SER A 32 3.28 -0.89 -4.20
C SER A 32 3.78 -0.90 -2.77
N VAL A 33 2.93 -1.30 -1.81
CA VAL A 33 3.32 -1.48 -0.40
C VAL A 33 4.42 -2.54 -0.28
N ALA A 34 4.26 -3.68 -0.93
CA ALA A 34 5.28 -4.74 -0.93
C ALA A 34 6.62 -4.25 -1.52
N LYS A 35 6.59 -3.48 -2.61
CA LYS A 35 7.78 -2.87 -3.22
C LYS A 35 8.48 -1.91 -2.25
N ILE A 36 7.75 -1.04 -1.57
CA ILE A 36 8.34 -0.10 -0.59
C ILE A 36 9.00 -0.86 0.55
N ILE A 37 8.33 -1.87 1.11
CA ILE A 37 8.88 -2.71 2.18
C ILE A 37 10.16 -3.42 1.72
N GLY A 38 10.16 -3.95 0.48
CA GLY A 38 11.31 -4.59 -0.12
C GLY A 38 12.48 -3.62 -0.34
N MET A 39 12.22 -2.45 -0.91
CA MET A 39 13.24 -1.42 -1.17
C MET A 39 13.90 -0.91 0.12
N LEU A 40 13.11 -0.75 1.19
CA LEU A 40 13.62 -0.29 2.48
C LEU A 40 14.35 -1.39 3.26
N ASN A 41 14.30 -2.65 2.79
CA ASN A 41 14.92 -3.81 3.46
C ASN A 41 14.57 -3.94 4.94
N ILE A 42 13.39 -3.45 5.36
CA ILE A 42 12.99 -3.42 6.77
C ILE A 42 12.87 -4.85 7.32
N ILE A 43 12.22 -5.75 6.57
CA ILE A 43 12.02 -7.14 6.99
C ILE A 43 13.37 -7.86 7.21
N PRO A 44 14.32 -7.87 6.25
CA PRO A 44 15.65 -8.45 6.47
C PRO A 44 16.39 -7.86 7.69
N MET A 45 16.27 -6.55 7.92
CA MET A 45 16.91 -5.87 9.06
C MET A 45 16.29 -6.26 10.40
N MET A 46 14.97 -6.48 10.45
CA MET A 46 14.28 -6.98 11.65
C MET A 46 14.59 -8.46 11.91
N VAL A 47 14.54 -9.31 10.88
CA VAL A 47 14.79 -10.76 11.03
C VAL A 47 16.22 -11.02 11.48
N ASN A 48 17.18 -10.27 10.92
CA ASN A 48 18.59 -10.43 11.26
C ASN A 48 19.04 -9.52 12.41
N PHE A 49 18.14 -8.88 13.16
CA PHE A 49 18.46 -7.81 14.11
C PHE A 49 19.62 -8.13 15.07
N HIS A 50 19.71 -9.38 15.52
CA HIS A 50 20.71 -9.87 16.48
C HIS A 50 21.97 -10.46 15.84
N ARG A 51 22.02 -10.64 14.52
CA ARG A 51 23.18 -11.19 13.81
C ARG A 51 24.19 -10.08 13.53
N PRO A 52 25.50 -10.30 13.57
CA PRO A 52 26.45 -9.26 13.18
C PRO A 52 26.30 -8.89 11.69
N LEU A 53 26.40 -7.59 11.36
CA LEU A 53 26.37 -7.06 9.99
C LEU A 53 27.65 -7.36 9.21
N PHE A 54 28.77 -7.48 9.93
CA PHE A 54 30.10 -7.77 9.39
C PHE A 54 30.60 -9.11 9.94
N ALA A 55 31.64 -9.69 9.34
CA ALA A 55 32.27 -10.92 9.82
C ALA A 55 32.91 -10.78 11.23
N ASP A 56 32.88 -9.57 11.80
CA ASP A 56 33.38 -9.28 13.12
C ASP A 56 32.39 -9.71 14.21
N VAL A 57 32.74 -10.77 14.93
CA VAL A 57 31.93 -11.38 15.99
C VAL A 57 32.16 -10.76 17.37
N THR A 58 33.06 -9.77 17.48
CA THR A 58 33.35 -9.06 18.73
C THR A 58 32.11 -8.36 19.30
N ILE A 59 32.10 -8.13 20.61
CA ILE A 59 31.00 -7.44 21.31
C ILE A 59 30.79 -6.04 20.72
N SER A 60 31.89 -5.33 20.43
CA SER A 60 31.89 -4.03 19.76
C SER A 60 31.23 -4.08 18.37
N GLY A 61 31.59 -5.07 17.54
CA GLY A 61 31.01 -5.24 16.21
C GLY A 61 29.50 -5.53 16.24
N ARG A 62 29.06 -6.34 17.21
CA ARG A 62 27.62 -6.61 17.42
C ARG A 62 26.85 -5.38 17.86
N LEU A 63 27.42 -4.57 18.77
CA LEU A 63 26.79 -3.34 19.25
C LEU A 63 26.64 -2.31 18.12
N PHE A 64 27.68 -2.13 17.31
CA PHE A 64 27.65 -1.22 16.16
C PHE A 64 26.63 -1.66 15.10
N SER A 65 26.58 -2.98 14.81
CA SER A 65 25.57 -3.58 13.94
C SER A 65 24.15 -3.30 14.43
N LEU A 66 23.91 -3.41 15.73
CA LEU A 66 22.58 -3.18 16.32
C LEU A 66 22.16 -1.71 16.17
N ILE A 67 23.07 -0.77 16.42
CA ILE A 67 22.82 0.68 16.25
C ILE A 67 22.46 1.00 14.80
N LEU A 68 23.27 0.54 13.84
CA LEU A 68 23.02 0.79 12.41
C LEU A 68 21.66 0.23 11.96
N ARG A 69 21.30 -0.98 12.37
CA ARG A 69 19.99 -1.55 12.03
C ARG A 69 18.85 -0.78 12.67
N THR A 70 19.02 -0.36 13.92
CA THR A 70 18.00 0.43 14.63
C THR A 70 17.76 1.75 13.91
N VAL A 71 18.82 2.46 13.55
CA VAL A 71 18.76 3.72 12.78
C VAL A 71 18.08 3.48 11.42
N TRP A 72 18.46 2.40 10.71
CA TRP A 72 17.87 2.09 9.41
C TRP A 72 16.39 1.72 9.50
N ILE A 73 15.99 0.94 10.51
CA ILE A 73 14.59 0.60 10.77
C ILE A 73 13.80 1.87 11.06
N ILE A 74 14.31 2.78 11.89
CA ILE A 74 13.66 4.06 12.19
C ILE A 74 13.46 4.88 10.91
N ILE A 75 14.49 5.03 10.09
CA ILE A 75 14.42 5.76 8.81
C ILE A 75 13.40 5.08 7.87
N GLY A 76 13.46 3.75 7.76
CA GLY A 76 12.54 2.97 6.93
C GLY A 76 11.09 3.15 7.37
N VAL A 77 10.82 3.12 8.68
CA VAL A 77 9.49 3.35 9.25
C VAL A 77 9.00 4.78 8.96
N LEU A 78 9.87 5.78 9.13
CA LEU A 78 9.56 7.19 8.86
C LEU A 78 9.24 7.46 7.38
N ILE A 79 9.82 6.70 6.45
CA ILE A 79 9.50 6.79 5.01
C ILE A 79 8.26 5.96 4.65
N PHE A 80 8.12 4.78 5.25
CA PHE A 80 7.03 3.85 4.96
C PHE A 80 5.67 4.41 5.35
N PHE A 81 5.52 4.97 6.54
CA PHE A 81 4.21 5.46 7.02
C PHE A 81 3.61 6.58 6.15
N PRO A 82 4.35 7.63 5.76
CA PRO A 82 3.84 8.64 4.83
C PRO A 82 3.45 8.05 3.47
N ALA A 83 4.26 7.15 2.91
CA ALA A 83 3.95 6.53 1.63
C ALA A 83 2.71 5.64 1.72
N PHE A 84 2.59 4.85 2.80
CA PHE A 84 1.41 4.04 3.09
C PHE A 84 0.16 4.90 3.28
N ALA A 85 0.27 6.03 4.00
CA ALA A 85 -0.82 6.96 4.21
C ALA A 85 -1.34 7.56 2.88
N ILE A 86 -0.45 7.86 1.92
CA ILE A 86 -0.85 8.33 0.60
C ILE A 86 -1.59 7.21 -0.15
N ILE A 87 -1.05 5.99 -0.17
CA ILE A 87 -1.66 4.85 -0.87
C ILE A 87 -3.04 4.55 -0.31
N ILE A 88 -3.19 4.43 1.02
CA ILE A 88 -4.47 4.13 1.66
C ILE A 88 -5.48 5.26 1.42
N SER A 89 -5.04 6.52 1.38
CA SER A 89 -5.92 7.66 1.09
C SER A 89 -6.48 7.61 -0.33
N VAL A 90 -5.66 7.25 -1.33
CA VAL A 90 -6.13 7.09 -2.72
C VAL A 90 -7.17 5.97 -2.81
N VAL A 91 -6.93 4.84 -2.14
CA VAL A 91 -7.89 3.73 -2.07
C VAL A 91 -9.18 4.17 -1.38
N ALA A 92 -9.10 4.87 -0.25
CA ALA A 92 -10.27 5.35 0.48
C ALA A 92 -11.10 6.34 -0.35
N ILE A 93 -10.45 7.31 -1.01
CA ILE A 93 -11.11 8.27 -1.90
C ILE A 93 -11.85 7.54 -3.01
N TRP A 94 -11.23 6.54 -3.64
CA TRP A 94 -11.89 5.74 -4.66
C TRP A 94 -13.21 5.17 -4.12
N PHE A 95 -13.18 4.46 -2.98
CA PHE A 95 -14.35 3.82 -2.35
C PHE A 95 -15.40 4.79 -1.78
N MET A 96 -15.05 6.07 -1.58
CA MET A 96 -15.99 7.10 -1.14
C MET A 96 -16.81 7.71 -2.28
N ILE A 97 -16.44 7.48 -3.55
CA ILE A 97 -17.17 8.04 -4.71
C ILE A 97 -18.65 7.56 -4.74
N PRO A 98 -18.98 6.26 -4.61
CA PRO A 98 -20.36 5.80 -4.67
C PRO A 98 -21.24 6.35 -3.53
N PRO A 99 -20.82 6.31 -2.25
CA PRO A 99 -21.57 6.95 -1.17
C PRO A 99 -21.80 8.45 -1.40
N PHE A 100 -20.80 9.17 -1.90
CA PHE A 100 -20.91 10.60 -2.15
C PHE A 100 -21.90 10.91 -3.28
N LEU A 101 -21.90 10.11 -4.35
CA LEU A 101 -22.88 10.25 -5.44
C LEU A 101 -24.30 9.95 -4.96
N LEU A 102 -24.48 8.95 -4.09
CA LEU A 102 -25.79 8.65 -3.50
C LEU A 102 -26.29 9.82 -2.65
N LEU A 103 -25.44 10.40 -1.79
CA LEU A 103 -25.84 11.53 -0.95
C LEU A 103 -26.33 12.74 -1.76
N LYS A 104 -25.68 13.06 -2.89
CA LYS A 104 -26.12 14.13 -3.81
C LYS A 104 -27.45 13.88 -4.52
N ILE A 105 -27.93 12.63 -4.55
CA ILE A 105 -29.22 12.29 -5.14
C ILE A 105 -30.34 12.46 -4.11
N PHE A 106 -30.04 12.27 -2.81
CA PHE A 106 -31.02 12.31 -1.73
C PHE A 106 -31.14 13.66 -1.00
N PHE A 107 -30.13 14.52 -1.09
CA PHE A 107 -30.07 15.87 -0.51
C PHE A 107 -29.83 16.92 -1.59
#